data_AF-A0A1X7UPL2-F1
#
_entry.id   AF-A0A1X7UPL2-F1
#
_cell.length_a   1.000
_cell.length_b   1.000
_cell.length_c   1.000
_cell.angle_alpha   90.00
_cell.angle_beta   90.00
_cell.angle_gamma   90.00
#
_symmetry.space_group_name_H-M   'P 1'
#
loop_
_entity.id
_entity.type
_entity.pdbx_description
1 polymer ?
#
loop_
_entity_poly.entity_id
_entity_poly.type
_entity_poly.pdbx_seq_one_letter_code
_entity_poly.pdbx_strand_id
1 'polypeptide(L)'
;MKIIVGIFSLFILTALGMKTEFDEEFESDPNGYNIQESDPDEPLDDDTELQQEAPKEEMETQEEQEDIDDQQTQSLKSYGTCRGLYSSCADIKSNNPRSRSGVYRIKTNNRYIHVYCYMGTLCGMRQGWRRLGKLDMTQRSAKCPSSLRMVTQSGTRICTKNKAGCNSVTIPSQGVPYSIVCGRVRGYQKYTLDAFHHHQSSSINSPYVDGVSITHGSPRKHIWTLAAGFSEFLRNRPYVCPCNYGTTVKPAPFVGNDFYCESGFGHVKNHFSLSDPLWDRKQCRHQEAPCCNRPLLPWFRKSLRYATTDNIEMRVCSDQDTNDENIGIDQYEFYVM
;
A
#
# COMPACT_ATOMS: atom_id res chain seq x y z
N MET A 1 6.08 68.90 -12.27
CA MET A 1 7.05 69.65 -13.09
C MET A 1 8.28 69.94 -12.22
N LYS A 2 9.49 69.71 -12.74
CA LYS A 2 10.83 69.56 -12.09
C LYS A 2 11.02 68.17 -11.45
N ILE A 3 11.63 67.15 -12.09
CA ILE A 3 12.92 66.98 -12.80
C ILE A 3 14.12 67.19 -11.87
N ILE A 4 14.72 66.08 -11.41
CA ILE A 4 16.16 65.92 -11.21
C ILE A 4 16.58 64.57 -11.84
N VAL A 5 17.64 64.65 -12.63
CA VAL A 5 18.27 63.65 -13.48
C VAL A 5 19.62 63.28 -12.87
N GLY A 6 20.06 62.03 -13.04
CA GLY A 6 21.43 61.55 -12.83
C GLY A 6 21.44 60.02 -12.70
N ILE A 7 21.50 59.17 -13.73
CA ILE A 7 22.48 58.92 -14.81
C ILE A 7 23.75 58.15 -14.36
N PHE A 8 24.00 57.03 -15.09
CA PHE A 8 25.20 56.16 -15.22
C PHE A 8 25.57 55.26 -14.01
N SER A 9 25.83 53.95 -14.14
CA SER A 9 26.53 53.22 -15.21
C SER A 9 26.09 51.75 -15.36
N LEU A 10 26.12 51.29 -16.61
CA LEU A 10 26.01 49.90 -17.07
C LEU A 10 27.29 49.58 -17.86
N PHE A 11 28.05 48.54 -17.48
CA PHE A 11 29.05 47.83 -18.30
C PHE A 11 29.26 46.44 -17.66
N ILE A 12 28.69 45.37 -18.21
CA ILE A 12 29.20 44.44 -19.24
C ILE A 12 30.37 43.54 -18.78
N LEU A 13 30.03 42.24 -18.73
CA LEU A 13 30.79 41.00 -18.94
C LEU A 13 32.32 41.09 -19.10
N THR A 14 33.00 40.27 -18.30
CA THR A 14 34.08 39.41 -18.82
C THR A 14 33.93 38.01 -18.22
N ALA A 15 33.77 37.03 -19.12
CA ALA A 15 33.90 35.62 -18.84
C ALA A 15 35.40 35.26 -18.85
N LEU A 16 35.87 34.62 -17.79
CA LEU A 16 37.13 33.87 -17.81
C LEU A 16 36.83 32.48 -17.25
N GLY A 17 37.08 31.50 -18.10
CA GLY A 17 36.89 30.09 -17.81
C GLY A 17 37.81 29.61 -16.70
N MET A 18 37.27 28.72 -15.87
CA MET A 18 38.07 27.76 -15.12
C MET A 18 37.65 26.37 -15.57
N LYS A 19 38.53 25.80 -16.38
CA LYS A 19 38.64 24.38 -16.69
C LYS A 19 38.94 23.68 -15.37
N THR A 20 38.10 22.73 -14.95
CA THR A 20 38.46 21.76 -13.93
C THR A 20 38.35 20.39 -14.57
N GLU A 21 39.51 19.88 -14.97
CA GLU A 21 39.77 18.46 -15.18
C GLU A 21 39.55 17.75 -13.84
N PHE A 22 38.71 16.72 -13.84
CA PHE A 22 38.75 15.66 -12.84
C PHE A 22 38.70 14.36 -13.63
N ASP A 23 39.88 13.74 -13.72
CA ASP A 23 40.10 12.47 -14.37
C ASP A 23 39.33 11.35 -13.65
N GLU A 24 38.66 10.54 -14.45
CA GLU A 24 38.14 9.23 -14.09
C GLU A 24 39.29 8.23 -14.04
N GLU A 25 39.49 7.61 -12.89
CA GLU A 25 40.23 6.35 -12.79
C GLU A 25 39.38 5.39 -11.94
N PHE A 26 38.60 4.54 -12.60
CA PHE A 26 37.96 3.38 -11.99
C PHE A 26 38.76 2.15 -12.42
N GLU A 27 39.66 1.70 -11.55
CA GLU A 27 40.35 0.43 -11.69
C GLU A 27 39.33 -0.72 -11.66
N SER A 28 39.34 -1.51 -12.74
CA SER A 28 38.73 -2.82 -12.80
C SER A 28 39.59 -3.82 -12.00
N ASP A 29 39.02 -4.44 -10.95
CA ASP A 29 39.62 -5.62 -10.33
C ASP A 29 39.19 -6.90 -11.09
N PRO A 30 40.14 -7.67 -11.67
CA PRO A 30 39.87 -8.89 -12.40
C PRO A 30 40.13 -10.09 -11.49
N ASN A 31 39.10 -10.64 -10.85
CA ASN A 31 39.20 -11.98 -10.27
C ASN A 31 37.89 -12.74 -10.46
N GLY A 32 37.87 -13.51 -11.54
CA GLY A 32 36.86 -14.53 -11.78
C GLY A 32 36.96 -15.65 -10.76
N TYR A 33 35.80 -16.19 -10.40
CA TYR A 33 35.71 -17.57 -9.94
C TYR A 33 34.52 -18.25 -10.63
N ASN A 34 34.89 -19.21 -11.47
CA ASN A 34 34.05 -20.31 -11.95
C ASN A 34 33.48 -21.08 -10.75
N ILE A 35 32.22 -21.49 -10.84
CA ILE A 35 31.78 -22.76 -10.26
C ILE A 35 31.01 -23.51 -11.33
N GLN A 36 31.50 -24.72 -11.58
CA GLN A 36 31.10 -25.66 -12.61
C GLN A 36 29.72 -26.25 -12.35
N GLU A 37 29.02 -26.51 -13.45
CA GLU A 37 28.02 -27.57 -13.58
C GLU A 37 28.72 -28.93 -13.59
N SER A 38 28.14 -29.92 -12.90
CA SER A 38 28.24 -31.33 -13.28
C SER A 38 27.10 -32.14 -12.63
N ASP A 39 26.02 -32.29 -13.39
CA ASP A 39 25.29 -33.52 -13.78
C ASP A 39 25.08 -34.74 -12.84
N PRO A 40 24.05 -35.57 -13.16
CA PRO A 40 23.28 -36.39 -12.22
C PRO A 40 23.64 -37.88 -12.26
N ASP A 41 23.26 -38.63 -11.22
CA ASP A 41 23.12 -40.09 -11.28
C ASP A 41 21.94 -40.56 -10.37
N GLU A 42 20.90 -41.09 -11.03
CA GLU A 42 19.96 -42.12 -10.55
C GLU A 42 20.56 -43.52 -10.86
N PRO A 43 19.94 -44.69 -10.59
CA PRO A 43 18.80 -45.05 -9.73
C PRO A 43 19.10 -46.32 -8.88
N LEU A 44 18.11 -46.88 -8.17
CA LEU A 44 17.71 -48.31 -8.16
C LEU A 44 16.82 -48.63 -6.93
N ASP A 45 15.55 -48.90 -7.25
CA ASP A 45 14.70 -50.06 -6.89
C ASP A 45 14.84 -50.71 -5.50
N ASP A 46 13.71 -50.83 -4.78
CA ASP A 46 13.11 -52.15 -4.51
C ASP A 46 11.65 -52.01 -4.00
N ASP A 47 10.84 -52.95 -4.44
CA ASP A 47 9.41 -53.15 -4.24
C ASP A 47 9.07 -53.42 -2.75
N THR A 48 7.84 -53.31 -2.24
CA THR A 48 6.84 -54.38 -2.35
C THR A 48 5.53 -53.95 -1.63
N GLU A 49 4.41 -54.30 -2.25
CA GLU A 49 3.03 -54.28 -1.72
C GLU A 49 2.84 -55.01 -0.38
N LEU A 50 1.86 -54.56 0.42
CA LEU A 50 0.92 -55.48 1.07
C LEU A 50 -0.40 -54.79 1.42
N GLN A 51 -1.45 -55.20 0.69
CA GLN A 51 -2.85 -55.00 1.02
C GLN A 51 -3.24 -55.85 2.24
N GLN A 52 -4.17 -55.37 3.06
CA GLN A 52 -5.11 -56.25 3.76
C GLN A 52 -6.39 -55.49 4.14
N GLU A 53 -7.51 -56.08 3.72
CA GLU A 53 -8.89 -55.64 3.94
C GLU A 53 -9.43 -56.00 5.34
N ALA A 54 -10.50 -55.27 5.68
CA ALA A 54 -11.57 -55.38 6.70
C ALA A 54 -11.77 -56.66 7.55
N PRO A 55 -12.60 -56.55 8.61
CA PRO A 55 -13.99 -56.97 8.40
C PRO A 55 -15.07 -56.02 8.94
N LYS A 56 -16.24 -56.15 8.30
CA LYS A 56 -17.56 -55.66 8.69
C LYS A 56 -18.08 -56.42 9.92
N GLU A 57 -18.83 -55.74 10.78
CA GLU A 57 -19.84 -56.36 11.63
C GLU A 57 -21.18 -55.63 11.43
N GLU A 58 -22.16 -56.40 10.97
CA GLU A 58 -23.59 -56.07 10.95
C GLU A 58 -24.20 -56.46 12.29
N MET A 59 -25.13 -55.67 12.80
CA MET A 59 -26.12 -56.15 13.77
C MET A 59 -27.44 -55.42 13.53
N GLU A 60 -28.38 -56.13 12.89
CA GLU A 60 -29.81 -55.85 12.97
C GLU A 60 -30.34 -56.36 14.33
N THR A 61 -31.28 -55.65 14.96
CA THR A 61 -32.69 -56.08 15.03
C THR A 61 -33.54 -55.19 15.95
N GLN A 62 -34.69 -54.83 15.38
CA GLN A 62 -36.04 -54.83 15.94
C GLN A 62 -36.61 -53.65 16.74
N GLU A 63 -37.87 -53.41 16.36
CA GLU A 63 -38.83 -52.39 16.70
C GLU A 63 -39.43 -52.58 18.11
N GLU A 64 -39.81 -51.48 18.75
CA GLU A 64 -41.04 -51.46 19.54
C GLU A 64 -41.66 -50.06 19.50
N GLN A 65 -42.95 -50.06 19.18
CA GLN A 65 -43.82 -48.92 18.97
C GLN A 65 -44.70 -48.76 20.20
N GLU A 66 -44.68 -47.60 20.84
CA GLU A 66 -45.72 -47.19 21.79
C GLU A 66 -46.27 -45.82 21.38
N ASP A 67 -47.55 -45.85 20.98
CA ASP A 67 -48.44 -44.72 20.76
C ASP A 67 -48.82 -44.08 22.10
N ILE A 68 -48.62 -42.76 22.26
CA ILE A 68 -49.48 -41.91 23.10
C ILE A 68 -49.69 -40.56 22.38
N ASP A 69 -50.93 -40.36 21.95
CA ASP A 69 -51.55 -39.11 21.49
C ASP A 69 -51.90 -38.25 22.72
N ASP A 70 -51.52 -36.96 22.75
CA ASP A 70 -52.42 -35.93 23.28
C ASP A 70 -52.04 -34.52 22.79
N GLN A 71 -53.09 -33.77 22.47
CA GLN A 71 -53.08 -32.49 21.78
C GLN A 71 -52.91 -31.29 22.74
N GLN A 72 -52.44 -30.17 22.16
CA GLN A 72 -52.51 -28.79 22.65
C GLN A 72 -51.62 -28.49 23.88
N THR A 73 -50.78 -27.45 23.88
CA THR A 73 -51.18 -26.05 23.68
C THR A 73 -50.00 -25.18 23.22
N GLN A 74 -50.34 -24.15 22.44
CA GLN A 74 -49.51 -23.10 21.87
C GLN A 74 -48.52 -22.45 22.85
N SER A 75 -47.28 -22.30 22.40
CA SER A 75 -46.33 -21.30 22.88
C SER A 75 -45.39 -20.93 21.73
N LEU A 76 -45.82 -19.96 20.93
CA LEU A 76 -45.01 -19.25 19.96
C LEU A 76 -43.87 -18.53 20.69
N LYS A 77 -42.71 -19.18 20.79
CA LYS A 77 -41.42 -18.48 20.83
C LYS A 77 -40.68 -18.79 19.55
N SER A 78 -40.97 -17.96 18.56
CA SER A 78 -40.10 -17.70 17.42
C SER A 78 -38.71 -17.38 17.96
N TYR A 79 -37.84 -18.39 18.04
CA TYR A 79 -36.42 -18.15 18.00
C TYR A 79 -36.15 -17.58 16.61
N GLY A 80 -36.05 -16.25 16.55
CA GLY A 80 -35.81 -15.48 15.35
C GLY A 80 -34.58 -15.98 14.61
N THR A 81 -34.79 -16.94 13.71
CA THR A 81 -33.78 -17.43 12.77
C THR A 81 -34.01 -16.73 11.44
N CYS A 82 -34.00 -15.40 11.45
CA CYS A 82 -33.53 -14.69 10.27
C CYS A 82 -32.02 -14.63 10.40
N ARG A 83 -31.32 -15.69 9.95
CA ARG A 83 -29.92 -15.56 9.54
C ARG A 83 -29.92 -14.63 8.33
N GLY A 84 -30.00 -13.32 8.60
CA GLY A 84 -29.97 -12.28 7.60
C GLY A 84 -28.76 -12.50 6.71
N LEU A 85 -29.02 -12.62 5.42
CA LEU A 85 -27.98 -12.71 4.41
C LEU A 85 -27.28 -11.36 4.35
N TYR A 86 -26.20 -11.21 5.10
CA TYR A 86 -25.42 -9.98 5.08
C TYR A 86 -24.67 -9.86 3.76
N SER A 87 -24.70 -8.67 3.15
CA SER A 87 -24.00 -8.39 1.90
C SER A 87 -22.66 -7.69 2.12
N SER A 88 -22.46 -7.09 3.29
CA SER A 88 -21.23 -6.38 3.65
C SER A 88 -20.89 -6.51 5.14
N CYS A 89 -19.65 -6.14 5.50
CA CYS A 89 -19.25 -5.97 6.89
C CYS A 89 -20.06 -4.87 7.60
N ALA A 90 -20.50 -3.86 6.83
CA ALA A 90 -21.31 -2.78 7.37
C ALA A 90 -22.73 -3.22 7.71
N ASP A 91 -23.32 -4.10 6.90
CA ASP A 91 -24.63 -4.68 7.18
C ASP A 91 -24.57 -5.50 8.47
N ILE A 92 -23.52 -6.31 8.64
CA ILE A 92 -23.32 -7.10 9.87
C ILE A 92 -23.23 -6.17 11.07
N LYS A 93 -22.43 -5.10 10.98
CA LYS A 93 -22.23 -4.17 12.09
C LYS A 93 -23.49 -3.39 12.44
N SER A 94 -24.27 -2.99 11.43
CA SER A 94 -25.54 -2.28 11.60
C SER A 94 -26.58 -3.16 12.30
N ASN A 95 -26.73 -4.42 11.86
CA ASN A 95 -27.70 -5.36 12.41
C ASN A 95 -27.27 -5.96 13.76
N ASN A 96 -25.96 -6.11 13.97
CA ASN A 96 -25.39 -6.57 15.24
C ASN A 96 -24.26 -5.64 15.68
N PRO A 97 -24.57 -4.54 16.41
CA PRO A 97 -23.58 -3.58 16.88
C PRO A 97 -22.50 -4.17 17.80
N ARG A 98 -22.76 -5.32 18.43
CA ARG A 98 -21.82 -6.04 19.31
C ARG A 98 -20.91 -7.03 18.57
N SER A 99 -21.07 -7.16 17.25
CA SER A 99 -20.17 -7.97 16.41
C SER A 99 -18.70 -7.58 16.63
N ARG A 100 -17.86 -8.61 16.77
CA ARG A 100 -16.40 -8.50 16.96
C ARG A 100 -15.68 -8.59 15.62
N SER A 101 -14.44 -8.13 15.54
CA SER A 101 -13.64 -8.33 14.32
C SER A 101 -13.39 -9.82 14.07
N GLY A 102 -13.42 -10.26 12.83
CA GLY A 102 -13.25 -11.67 12.49
C GLY A 102 -13.57 -11.99 11.03
N VAL A 103 -13.53 -13.27 10.69
CA VAL A 103 -13.95 -13.76 9.36
C VAL A 103 -15.46 -13.97 9.37
N TYR A 104 -16.13 -13.40 8.39
CA TYR A 104 -17.58 -13.50 8.19
C TYR A 104 -17.89 -14.04 6.80
N ARG A 105 -19.01 -14.75 6.70
CA ARG A 105 -19.58 -15.19 5.44
C ARG A 105 -20.60 -14.15 4.97
N ILE A 106 -20.35 -13.53 3.80
CA ILE A 106 -21.26 -12.56 3.17
C ILE A 106 -21.74 -13.07 1.81
N LYS A 107 -22.86 -12.55 1.33
CA LYS A 107 -23.41 -12.86 0.00
C LYS A 107 -23.22 -11.67 -0.94
N THR A 108 -22.51 -11.88 -2.05
CA THR A 108 -22.32 -10.89 -3.12
C THR A 108 -22.54 -11.56 -4.47
N ASN A 109 -23.25 -10.91 -5.40
CA ASN A 109 -23.54 -11.45 -6.74
C ASN A 109 -24.03 -12.92 -6.71
N ASN A 110 -24.97 -13.22 -5.81
CA ASN A 110 -25.50 -14.57 -5.54
C ASN A 110 -24.49 -15.64 -5.09
N ARG A 111 -23.25 -15.26 -4.79
CA ARG A 111 -22.19 -16.14 -4.27
C ARG A 111 -21.88 -15.83 -2.81
N TYR A 112 -21.60 -16.87 -2.04
CA TYR A 112 -21.04 -16.73 -0.70
C TYR A 112 -19.52 -16.62 -0.76
N ILE A 113 -18.98 -15.66 -0.02
CA ILE A 113 -17.54 -15.50 0.16
C ILE A 113 -17.22 -15.29 1.64
N HIS A 114 -15.99 -15.63 2.02
CA HIS A 114 -15.46 -15.34 3.35
C HIS A 114 -14.59 -14.09 3.29
N VAL A 115 -14.86 -13.13 4.16
CA VAL A 115 -14.13 -11.87 4.24
C VAL A 115 -13.77 -11.57 5.69
N TYR A 116 -12.63 -10.90 5.89
CA TYR A 116 -12.31 -10.37 7.21
C TYR A 116 -12.99 -9.02 7.40
N CYS A 117 -13.83 -8.92 8.43
CA CYS A 117 -14.46 -7.69 8.86
C CYS A 117 -13.77 -7.14 10.12
N TYR A 118 -13.29 -5.91 10.03
CA TYR A 118 -12.86 -5.12 11.17
C TYR A 118 -14.05 -4.33 11.73
N MET A 119 -14.53 -4.72 12.90
CA MET A 119 -15.74 -4.17 13.53
C MET A 119 -15.45 -3.03 14.53
N GLY A 120 -14.19 -2.62 14.64
CA GLY A 120 -13.75 -1.48 15.46
C GLY A 120 -13.92 -0.14 14.76
N THR A 121 -13.34 0.90 15.36
CA THR A 121 -13.21 2.22 14.73
C THR A 121 -11.98 2.23 13.81
N LEU A 122 -12.20 2.60 12.54
CA LEU A 122 -11.15 2.76 11.53
C LEU A 122 -11.48 3.99 10.68
N CYS A 123 -10.47 4.81 10.36
CA CYS A 123 -10.65 6.08 9.64
C CYS A 123 -11.78 6.98 10.23
N GLY A 124 -11.90 7.01 11.56
CA GLY A 124 -12.93 7.78 12.26
C GLY A 124 -14.35 7.22 12.16
N MET A 125 -14.55 5.99 11.66
CA MET A 125 -15.87 5.38 11.48
C MET A 125 -15.94 4.00 12.14
N ARG A 126 -17.05 3.74 12.84
CA ARG A 126 -17.34 2.46 13.52
C ARG A 126 -18.43 1.68 12.78
N GLN A 127 -18.28 1.54 11.45
CA GLN A 127 -19.32 0.99 10.58
C GLN A 127 -19.08 -0.45 10.13
N GLY A 128 -17.94 -1.08 10.43
CA GLY A 128 -17.66 -2.45 9.95
C GLY A 128 -16.98 -2.43 8.58
N TRP A 129 -15.67 -2.68 8.58
CA TRP A 129 -14.81 -2.50 7.42
C TRP A 129 -14.35 -3.84 6.86
N ARG A 130 -14.43 -4.03 5.54
CA ARG A 130 -13.89 -5.22 4.88
C ARG A 130 -12.41 -5.03 4.58
N ARG A 131 -11.54 -5.92 5.03
CA ARG A 131 -10.12 -5.89 4.65
C ARG A 131 -9.94 -6.41 3.22
N LEU A 132 -9.26 -5.64 2.38
CA LEU A 132 -8.89 -6.03 1.01
C LEU A 132 -7.50 -6.64 0.94
N GLY A 133 -6.53 -6.02 1.59
CA GLY A 133 -5.14 -6.44 1.50
C GLY A 133 -4.33 -5.89 2.67
N LYS A 134 -3.32 -6.67 3.06
CA LYS A 134 -2.35 -6.29 4.09
C LYS A 134 -0.97 -6.83 3.71
N LEU A 135 0.04 -6.01 3.89
CA LEU A 135 1.44 -6.40 3.97
C LEU A 135 2.00 -5.96 5.31
N ASP A 136 2.81 -6.81 5.92
CA ASP A 136 3.49 -6.51 7.17
C ASP A 136 4.81 -7.26 7.23
N MET A 137 5.86 -6.63 6.70
CA MET A 137 7.20 -7.19 6.58
C MET A 137 7.92 -7.35 7.92
N THR A 138 7.31 -6.92 9.03
CA THR A 138 7.79 -7.28 10.38
C THR A 138 7.56 -8.76 10.69
N GLN A 139 6.57 -9.39 10.05
CA GLN A 139 6.25 -10.81 10.26
C GLN A 139 7.17 -11.69 9.43
N ARG A 140 7.94 -12.59 10.06
CA ARG A 140 8.97 -13.41 9.40
C ARG A 140 8.50 -14.16 8.15
N SER A 141 7.24 -14.59 8.11
CA SER A 141 6.66 -15.30 6.95
C SER A 141 6.19 -14.38 5.81
N ALA A 142 6.10 -13.07 6.01
CA ALA A 142 5.66 -12.13 4.99
C ALA A 142 6.65 -12.08 3.81
N LYS A 143 6.11 -12.07 2.60
CA LYS A 143 6.85 -11.94 1.34
C LYS A 143 6.41 -10.66 0.64
N CYS A 144 7.32 -10.04 -0.10
CA CYS A 144 6.97 -8.93 -0.95
C CYS A 144 5.97 -9.36 -2.04
N PRO A 145 5.06 -8.48 -2.47
CA PRO A 145 4.29 -8.68 -3.70
C PRO A 145 5.23 -9.01 -4.86
N SER A 146 4.83 -9.90 -5.77
CA SER A 146 5.70 -10.39 -6.85
C SER A 146 6.22 -9.31 -7.80
N SER A 147 5.53 -8.18 -7.89
CA SER A 147 5.95 -7.02 -8.67
C SER A 147 6.99 -6.13 -7.97
N LEU A 148 7.32 -6.42 -6.70
CA LEU A 148 8.30 -5.71 -5.89
C LEU A 148 9.43 -6.66 -5.47
N ARG A 149 10.62 -6.11 -5.28
CA ARG A 149 11.80 -6.84 -4.80
C ARG A 149 11.97 -6.66 -3.30
N MET A 150 12.32 -7.74 -2.60
CA MET A 150 12.73 -7.65 -1.21
C MET A 150 14.17 -7.15 -1.10
N VAL A 151 14.39 -6.15 -0.24
CA VAL A 151 15.70 -5.71 0.22
C VAL A 151 15.72 -5.82 1.74
N THR A 152 16.87 -6.20 2.29
CA THR A 152 17.09 -6.22 3.73
C THR A 152 18.19 -5.21 4.08
N GLN A 153 17.90 -4.28 4.99
CA GLN A 153 18.86 -3.30 5.50
C GLN A 153 18.82 -3.34 7.02
N SER A 154 19.96 -3.59 7.67
CA SER A 154 20.07 -3.66 9.13
C SER A 154 19.02 -4.59 9.78
N GLY A 155 18.70 -5.71 9.13
CA GLY A 155 17.66 -6.66 9.57
C GLY A 155 16.22 -6.28 9.22
N THR A 156 15.95 -5.05 8.77
CA THR A 156 14.63 -4.61 8.31
C THR A 156 14.40 -5.05 6.88
N ARG A 157 13.28 -5.75 6.63
CA ARG A 157 12.87 -6.23 5.30
C ARG A 157 11.88 -5.26 4.68
N ILE A 158 12.13 -4.90 3.43
CA ILE A 158 11.43 -3.83 2.73
C ILE A 158 11.17 -4.25 1.29
N CYS A 159 10.04 -3.85 0.73
CA CYS A 159 9.64 -4.13 -0.64
C CYS A 159 9.80 -2.88 -1.50
N THR A 160 10.58 -2.98 -2.57
CA THR A 160 10.99 -1.83 -3.41
C THR A 160 10.78 -2.15 -4.89
N LYS A 161 10.66 -1.10 -5.71
CA LYS A 161 10.69 -1.24 -7.17
C LYS A 161 12.08 -1.64 -7.66
N ASN A 162 12.20 -2.01 -8.93
CA ASN A 162 13.46 -2.49 -9.51
C ASN A 162 13.95 -1.69 -10.73
N LYS A 163 13.22 -0.65 -11.14
CA LYS A 163 13.55 0.22 -12.28
C LYS A 163 12.83 1.56 -12.17
N ALA A 164 13.16 2.50 -13.04
CA ALA A 164 12.40 3.73 -13.26
C ALA A 164 10.93 3.46 -13.61
N GLY A 165 10.06 4.39 -13.25
CA GLY A 165 8.61 4.29 -13.43
C GLY A 165 7.90 3.66 -12.23
N CYS A 166 6.82 2.93 -12.51
CA CYS A 166 5.95 2.38 -11.47
C CYS A 166 5.86 0.86 -11.51
N ASN A 167 5.97 0.21 -10.36
CA ASN A 167 5.60 -1.19 -10.17
C ASN A 167 4.22 -1.27 -9.49
N SER A 168 3.29 -1.98 -10.13
CA SER A 168 1.90 -2.12 -9.66
C SER A 168 1.69 -3.36 -8.81
N VAL A 169 0.98 -3.20 -7.70
CA VAL A 169 0.44 -4.27 -6.85
C VAL A 169 -1.08 -4.21 -6.93
N THR A 170 -1.68 -5.26 -7.49
CA THR A 170 -3.15 -5.39 -7.57
C THR A 170 -3.67 -6.03 -6.30
N ILE A 171 -4.67 -5.40 -5.69
CA ILE A 171 -5.36 -5.86 -4.48
C ILE A 171 -6.79 -6.21 -4.88
N PRO A 172 -7.13 -7.52 -4.95
CA PRO A 172 -8.41 -7.96 -5.46
C PRO A 172 -9.59 -7.50 -4.59
N SER A 173 -10.63 -6.94 -5.22
CA SER A 173 -11.90 -6.63 -4.55
C SER A 173 -12.77 -7.86 -4.31
N GLN A 174 -12.46 -8.97 -4.99
CA GLN A 174 -13.28 -10.19 -5.06
C GLN A 174 -14.73 -9.94 -5.54
N GLY A 175 -14.94 -8.90 -6.34
CA GLY A 175 -16.25 -8.57 -6.92
C GLY A 175 -17.26 -8.01 -5.93
N VAL A 176 -16.86 -7.73 -4.68
CA VAL A 176 -17.74 -7.10 -3.68
C VAL A 176 -17.73 -5.58 -3.90
N PRO A 177 -18.92 -4.96 -4.10
CA PRO A 177 -19.03 -3.52 -4.27
C PRO A 177 -18.52 -2.75 -3.05
N TYR A 178 -17.92 -1.58 -3.29
CA TYR A 178 -17.53 -0.63 -2.25
C TYR A 178 -17.60 0.81 -2.78
N SER A 179 -17.70 1.77 -1.87
CA SER A 179 -17.74 3.21 -2.20
C SER A 179 -16.82 4.05 -1.32
N ILE A 180 -16.33 3.49 -0.22
CA ILE A 180 -15.40 4.16 0.69
C ILE A 180 -14.15 3.30 0.85
N VAL A 181 -12.99 3.93 0.75
CA VAL A 181 -11.67 3.32 0.96
C VAL A 181 -11.03 3.95 2.19
N CYS A 182 -10.50 3.12 3.07
CA CYS A 182 -9.63 3.51 4.16
C CYS A 182 -8.32 2.73 4.02
N GLY A 183 -7.19 3.42 4.05
CA GLY A 183 -5.90 2.74 3.90
C GLY A 183 -4.77 3.45 4.61
N ARG A 184 -3.68 2.72 4.80
CA ARG A 184 -2.39 3.25 5.25
C ARG A 184 -1.26 2.55 4.52
N VAL A 185 -0.15 3.26 4.35
CA VAL A 185 1.10 2.71 3.84
C VAL A 185 2.21 3.30 4.70
N ARG A 186 3.23 2.49 5.04
CA ARG A 186 4.47 2.95 5.65
C ARG A 186 5.61 2.65 4.69
N GLY A 187 6.44 3.65 4.46
CA GLY A 187 7.58 3.53 3.56
C GLY A 187 8.83 4.20 4.07
N TYR A 188 9.87 4.17 3.24
CA TYR A 188 11.19 4.69 3.55
C TYR A 188 11.77 5.34 2.30
N GLN A 189 12.28 6.55 2.45
CA GLN A 189 13.05 7.24 1.43
C GLN A 189 14.44 6.60 1.30
N LYS A 190 14.93 6.49 0.07
CA LYS A 190 16.35 6.29 -0.27
C LYS A 190 16.71 7.28 -1.38
N TYR A 191 17.85 7.94 -1.24
CA TYR A 191 18.35 8.94 -2.19
C TYR A 191 17.41 10.16 -2.40
N THR A 192 17.27 10.65 -3.63
CA THR A 192 16.77 12.00 -4.01
C THR A 192 15.33 11.97 -4.50
N LEU A 193 14.38 11.62 -3.64
CA LEU A 193 12.96 11.60 -4.03
C LEU A 193 12.41 13.01 -4.20
N ASP A 194 11.66 13.25 -5.27
CA ASP A 194 11.35 14.61 -5.71
C ASP A 194 9.89 15.04 -5.53
N ALA A 195 9.15 14.32 -4.69
CA ALA A 195 7.73 14.50 -4.43
C ALA A 195 6.89 14.58 -5.72
N PHE A 196 6.70 15.79 -6.27
CA PHE A 196 5.90 16.05 -7.47
C PHE A 196 6.67 16.84 -8.55
N HIS A 197 8.00 17.04 -8.42
CA HIS A 197 8.77 18.01 -9.22
C HIS A 197 8.75 17.73 -10.73
N HIS A 198 9.06 16.51 -11.14
CA HIS A 198 9.45 16.20 -12.51
C HIS A 198 8.28 15.84 -13.42
N HIS A 199 7.04 16.01 -12.94
CA HIS A 199 5.90 15.39 -13.60
C HIS A 199 5.07 16.42 -14.37
N GLN A 200 5.66 16.91 -15.46
CA GLN A 200 4.95 17.62 -16.52
C GLN A 200 3.79 16.79 -17.13
N SER A 201 3.79 15.48 -16.88
CA SER A 201 2.65 14.63 -17.15
C SER A 201 1.64 14.68 -16.00
N SER A 202 0.58 15.46 -16.18
CA SER A 202 -0.67 15.41 -15.40
C SER A 202 -1.47 14.11 -15.61
N SER A 203 -0.83 13.07 -16.14
CA SER A 203 -1.47 11.78 -16.42
C SER A 203 -1.40 10.88 -15.20
N ILE A 204 -2.53 10.30 -14.83
CA ILE A 204 -2.59 9.28 -13.78
C ILE A 204 -1.80 8.01 -14.12
N ASN A 205 -1.40 7.82 -15.38
CA ASN A 205 -0.68 6.64 -15.84
C ASN A 205 0.85 6.79 -15.79
N SER A 206 1.38 8.01 -15.75
CA SER A 206 2.83 8.24 -15.60
C SER A 206 3.29 8.00 -14.15
N PRO A 207 4.61 7.91 -13.89
CA PRO A 207 5.15 8.08 -12.54
C PRO A 207 5.03 9.55 -12.14
N TYR A 208 3.82 10.03 -11.84
CA TYR A 208 3.55 11.44 -11.52
C TYR A 208 3.92 11.84 -10.09
N VAL A 209 4.51 10.92 -9.34
CA VAL A 209 4.88 11.08 -7.94
C VAL A 209 6.03 10.13 -7.63
N ASP A 210 6.97 10.63 -6.85
CA ASP A 210 7.93 9.83 -6.13
C ASP A 210 7.32 9.34 -4.83
N GLY A 211 6.90 8.08 -4.81
CA GLY A 211 6.18 7.51 -3.68
C GLY A 211 5.17 6.44 -4.10
N VAL A 212 3.96 6.53 -3.56
CA VAL A 212 2.90 5.54 -3.73
C VAL A 212 1.64 6.19 -4.29
N SER A 213 1.18 5.68 -5.43
CA SER A 213 -0.09 6.06 -6.06
C SER A 213 -1.13 4.96 -5.84
N ILE A 214 -2.27 5.30 -5.22
CA ILE A 214 -3.40 4.39 -5.00
C ILE A 214 -4.54 4.74 -5.96
N THR A 215 -4.94 3.76 -6.77
CA THR A 215 -5.93 3.94 -7.84
C THR A 215 -6.89 2.76 -7.96
N HIS A 216 -7.94 2.90 -8.76
CA HIS A 216 -8.81 1.79 -9.17
C HIS A 216 -9.34 1.97 -10.59
N GLY A 217 -9.86 0.89 -11.16
CA GLY A 217 -10.58 0.88 -12.44
C GLY A 217 -9.71 0.97 -13.69
N SER A 218 -10.35 0.76 -14.84
CA SER A 218 -9.79 0.94 -16.18
C SER A 218 -10.82 1.66 -17.05
N PRO A 219 -10.62 2.94 -17.42
CA PRO A 219 -9.44 3.76 -17.17
C PRO A 219 -9.20 4.04 -15.67
N ARG A 220 -7.93 4.26 -15.32
CA ARG A 220 -7.45 4.45 -13.95
C ARG A 220 -8.07 5.71 -13.33
N LYS A 221 -8.50 5.60 -12.07
CA LYS A 221 -9.07 6.68 -11.25
C LYS A 221 -8.34 6.81 -9.92
N HIS A 222 -8.16 8.05 -9.47
CA HIS A 222 -7.37 8.36 -8.27
C HIS A 222 -8.13 8.08 -6.98
N ILE A 223 -7.43 7.53 -5.98
CA ILE A 223 -7.93 7.37 -4.61
C ILE A 223 -7.10 8.22 -3.65
N TRP A 224 -5.79 8.00 -3.64
CA TRP A 224 -4.86 8.68 -2.74
C TRP A 224 -3.42 8.65 -3.27
N THR A 225 -2.60 9.62 -2.86
CA THR A 225 -1.17 9.66 -3.15
C THR A 225 -0.35 9.81 -1.87
N LEU A 226 0.72 9.04 -1.71
CA LEU A 226 1.70 9.23 -0.63
C LEU A 226 3.04 9.58 -1.28
N ALA A 227 3.42 10.86 -1.21
CA ALA A 227 4.62 11.38 -1.85
C ALA A 227 5.80 11.42 -0.87
N ALA A 228 7.00 11.26 -1.39
CA ALA A 228 8.23 11.36 -0.64
C ALA A 228 9.03 12.57 -1.16
N GLY A 229 9.30 13.52 -0.28
CA GLY A 229 10.08 14.72 -0.63
C GLY A 229 11.58 14.52 -0.45
N PHE A 230 12.35 15.44 -1.01
CA PHE A 230 13.80 15.34 -1.04
C PHE A 230 14.43 15.48 0.35
N SER A 231 13.95 16.44 1.13
CA SER A 231 14.51 16.78 2.44
C SER A 231 13.56 17.59 3.32
N GLU A 232 13.64 17.36 4.63
CA GLU A 232 12.87 18.06 5.66
C GLU A 232 13.35 19.51 5.87
N PHE A 233 14.59 19.83 5.46
CA PHE A 233 15.19 21.15 5.65
C PHE A 233 14.94 22.11 4.49
N LEU A 234 14.60 21.59 3.31
CA LEU A 234 14.52 22.41 2.11
C LEU A 234 13.22 23.18 2.04
N ARG A 235 13.39 24.46 1.73
CA ARG A 235 12.32 25.45 1.58
C ARG A 235 12.32 25.98 0.15
N ASN A 236 11.14 26.22 -0.42
CA ASN A 236 10.95 26.86 -1.72
C ASN A 236 11.74 26.18 -2.87
N ARG A 237 11.89 24.86 -2.79
CA ARG A 237 12.44 24.04 -3.88
C ARG A 237 11.32 23.27 -4.56
N PRO A 238 11.45 22.94 -5.85
CA PRO A 238 10.33 22.34 -6.59
C PRO A 238 10.14 20.84 -6.30
N TYR A 239 11.11 20.20 -5.66
CA TYR A 239 11.17 18.79 -5.25
C TYR A 239 10.91 18.54 -3.76
N VAL A 240 10.26 19.50 -3.10
CA VAL A 240 9.83 19.36 -1.70
C VAL A 240 8.33 19.10 -1.64
N CYS A 241 7.86 18.67 -0.48
CA CYS A 241 6.44 18.40 -0.29
C CYS A 241 5.56 19.66 -0.49
N PRO A 242 4.37 19.53 -1.11
CA PRO A 242 3.44 20.65 -1.30
C PRO A 242 2.90 21.28 -0.01
N CYS A 243 3.07 20.60 1.12
CA CYS A 243 2.68 21.08 2.45
C CYS A 243 3.83 21.75 3.20
N ASN A 244 5.05 21.83 2.64
CA ASN A 244 6.16 22.51 3.29
C ASN A 244 5.88 24.00 3.49
N TYR A 245 6.44 24.59 4.55
CA TYR A 245 6.28 26.02 4.84
C TYR A 245 6.71 26.91 3.65
N GLY A 246 5.75 27.71 3.16
CA GLY A 246 5.98 28.70 2.10
C GLY A 246 6.20 28.11 0.70
N THR A 247 6.03 26.80 0.51
CA THR A 247 6.17 26.16 -0.80
C THR A 247 5.05 26.60 -1.77
N THR A 248 5.38 26.62 -3.06
CA THR A 248 4.44 26.85 -4.16
C THR A 248 4.21 25.60 -4.99
N VAL A 249 4.87 24.49 -4.65
CA VAL A 249 4.71 23.19 -5.31
C VAL A 249 3.27 22.73 -5.17
N LYS A 250 2.70 22.20 -6.25
CA LYS A 250 1.35 21.64 -6.28
C LYS A 250 1.39 20.24 -6.86
N PRO A 251 0.61 19.30 -6.32
CA PRO A 251 0.45 18.01 -6.96
C PRO A 251 -0.33 18.16 -8.28
N ALA A 252 -0.36 17.10 -9.08
CA ALA A 252 -1.17 17.07 -10.29
C ALA A 252 -2.66 17.37 -9.97
N PRO A 253 -3.41 18.06 -10.86
CA PRO A 253 -4.78 18.51 -10.55
C PRO A 253 -5.73 17.40 -10.10
N PHE A 254 -5.59 16.17 -10.63
CA PHE A 254 -6.43 15.03 -10.26
C PHE A 254 -6.17 14.49 -8.84
N VAL A 255 -5.00 14.79 -8.24
CA VAL A 255 -4.66 14.42 -6.86
C VAL A 255 -5.35 15.38 -5.89
N GLY A 256 -5.39 16.67 -6.22
CA GLY A 256 -5.99 17.70 -5.37
C GLY A 256 -5.43 17.68 -3.95
N ASN A 257 -6.31 17.45 -2.97
CA ASN A 257 -5.96 17.38 -1.54
C ASN A 257 -5.87 15.95 -1.00
N ASP A 258 -6.01 14.94 -1.86
CA ASP A 258 -6.03 13.53 -1.50
C ASP A 258 -4.60 12.95 -1.49
N PHE A 259 -3.72 13.60 -0.73
CA PHE A 259 -2.34 13.16 -0.57
C PHE A 259 -1.80 13.32 0.84
N TYR A 260 -0.73 12.59 1.11
CA TYR A 260 0.27 12.85 2.16
C TYR A 260 1.63 13.04 1.52
N CYS A 261 2.51 13.79 2.19
CA CYS A 261 3.88 13.97 1.76
C CYS A 261 4.79 14.10 2.96
N GLU A 262 5.96 13.51 2.91
CA GLU A 262 6.96 13.53 3.99
C GLU A 262 8.34 13.20 3.39
N SER A 263 9.42 13.52 4.08
CA SER A 263 10.79 13.14 3.74
C SER A 263 11.43 12.47 4.95
N GLY A 264 12.28 11.48 4.71
CA GLY A 264 12.92 10.70 5.78
C GLY A 264 14.31 11.21 6.14
N PHE A 265 14.82 12.23 5.45
CA PHE A 265 16.18 12.70 5.62
C PHE A 265 16.27 14.23 5.59
N GLY A 266 17.10 14.78 6.47
CA GLY A 266 17.60 16.14 6.31
C GLY A 266 18.52 16.31 5.11
N HIS A 267 19.32 15.29 4.79
CA HIS A 267 20.22 15.25 3.64
C HIS A 267 20.20 13.89 2.99
N VAL A 268 20.24 13.85 1.67
CA VAL A 268 20.25 12.65 0.83
C VAL A 268 21.22 11.60 1.35
N LYS A 269 20.77 10.35 1.43
CA LYS A 269 21.59 9.19 1.79
C LYS A 269 21.35 8.01 0.84
N ASN A 270 22.42 7.29 0.55
CA ASN A 270 22.38 6.01 -0.17
C ASN A 270 22.01 4.84 0.76
N HIS A 271 20.93 4.98 1.52
CA HIS A 271 20.31 3.90 2.29
C HIS A 271 18.88 4.29 2.64
N PHE A 272 18.04 3.32 2.98
CA PHE A 272 16.67 3.60 3.40
C PHE A 272 16.65 4.30 4.77
N SER A 273 15.84 5.35 4.95
CA SER A 273 15.72 6.06 6.24
C SER A 273 14.95 5.26 7.29
N LEU A 274 15.53 4.18 7.83
CA LEU A 274 14.82 3.31 8.77
C LEU A 274 14.47 3.98 10.10
N SER A 275 15.20 5.04 10.45
CA SER A 275 14.94 5.85 11.64
C SER A 275 13.79 6.82 11.48
N ASP A 276 13.33 7.06 10.24
CA ASP A 276 12.29 8.03 9.94
C ASP A 276 11.33 7.49 8.87
N PRO A 277 10.40 6.59 9.27
CA PRO A 277 9.44 6.01 8.35
C PRO A 277 8.46 7.05 7.81
N LEU A 278 8.28 7.08 6.50
CA LEU A 278 7.36 7.99 5.83
C LEU A 278 5.90 7.64 6.12
N TRP A 279 5.10 8.71 6.16
CA TRP A 279 3.65 8.78 6.26
C TRP A 279 3.09 8.19 7.56
N ASP A 280 3.90 8.21 8.62
CA ASP A 280 3.58 7.60 9.91
C ASP A 280 3.12 8.62 10.97
N ARG A 281 3.11 9.93 10.62
CA ARG A 281 2.76 11.09 11.45
C ARG A 281 3.81 11.44 12.52
N LYS A 282 5.01 10.88 12.46
CA LYS A 282 6.07 11.14 13.41
C LYS A 282 7.21 11.82 12.71
N GLN A 283 8.04 12.50 13.49
CA GLN A 283 9.34 13.01 13.02
C GLN A 283 9.32 14.03 11.86
N CYS A 284 8.14 14.42 11.40
CA CYS A 284 7.95 15.57 10.53
C CYS A 284 8.37 16.88 11.20
N ARG A 285 9.58 17.32 10.90
CA ARG A 285 10.23 18.49 11.51
C ARG A 285 10.39 19.61 10.50
N HIS A 286 10.97 20.73 10.95
CA HIS A 286 11.45 21.79 10.08
C HIS A 286 10.42 22.27 9.05
N GLN A 287 10.72 22.14 7.75
CA GLN A 287 9.87 22.68 6.70
C GLN A 287 8.63 21.83 6.44
N GLU A 288 8.68 20.52 6.72
CA GLU A 288 7.59 19.58 6.48
C GLU A 288 6.64 19.39 7.67
N ALA A 289 6.88 20.06 8.80
CA ALA A 289 5.99 20.01 9.97
C ALA A 289 4.48 20.18 9.63
N PRO A 290 4.06 21.06 8.69
CA PRO A 290 2.64 21.17 8.34
C PRO A 290 2.08 19.92 7.65
N CYS A 291 2.92 19.11 7.01
CA CYS A 291 2.51 17.89 6.33
C CYS A 291 1.90 16.85 7.28
N CYS A 292 2.30 16.88 8.54
CA CYS A 292 1.79 15.97 9.57
C CYS A 292 0.58 16.50 10.34
N ASN A 293 0.12 17.71 10.02
CA ASN A 293 -1.12 18.25 10.54
C ASN A 293 -2.34 17.74 9.75
N ARG A 294 -2.49 16.42 9.67
CA ARG A 294 -3.61 15.76 8.99
C ARG A 294 -4.33 14.84 9.97
N PRO A 295 -5.66 14.99 10.14
CA PRO A 295 -6.38 14.37 11.26
C PRO A 295 -6.42 12.85 11.22
N LEU A 296 -6.31 12.24 10.04
CA LEU A 296 -6.40 10.80 9.88
C LEU A 296 -5.05 10.09 9.79
N LEU A 297 -3.92 10.81 9.60
CA LEU A 297 -2.59 10.20 9.52
C LEU A 297 -2.36 9.23 10.71
N PRO A 298 -1.85 8.01 10.46
CA PRO A 298 -1.27 7.50 9.20
C PRO A 298 -2.29 6.91 8.20
N TRP A 299 -3.59 7.00 8.49
CA TRP A 299 -4.65 6.50 7.63
C TRP A 299 -5.20 7.59 6.70
N PHE A 300 -5.55 7.25 5.48
CA PHE A 300 -6.39 8.09 4.61
C PHE A 300 -7.79 7.50 4.50
N ARG A 301 -8.77 8.36 4.18
CA ARG A 301 -10.14 7.94 3.86
C ARG A 301 -10.65 8.67 2.63
N LYS A 302 -11.08 7.92 1.62
CA LYS A 302 -11.63 8.45 0.37
C LYS A 302 -13.04 7.92 0.14
N SER A 303 -13.98 8.81 -0.18
CA SER A 303 -15.30 8.45 -0.72
C SER A 303 -15.29 8.62 -2.24
N LEU A 304 -15.70 7.59 -2.97
CA LEU A 304 -15.70 7.55 -4.43
C LEU A 304 -16.96 8.17 -5.05
N ARG A 305 -18.00 8.46 -4.24
CA ARG A 305 -19.34 8.95 -4.65
C ARG A 305 -20.18 7.99 -5.48
N TYR A 306 -19.66 6.82 -5.84
CA TYR A 306 -20.37 5.71 -6.48
C TYR A 306 -19.81 4.39 -5.97
N ALA A 307 -20.58 3.31 -6.12
CA ALA A 307 -20.12 1.97 -5.81
C ALA A 307 -19.35 1.38 -7.00
N THR A 308 -18.24 0.69 -6.74
CA THR A 308 -17.48 -0.04 -7.74
C THR A 308 -17.04 -1.41 -7.21
N THR A 309 -16.73 -2.33 -8.12
CA THR A 309 -16.11 -3.62 -7.84
C THR A 309 -14.67 -3.70 -8.34
N ASP A 310 -14.11 -2.57 -8.79
CA ASP A 310 -12.74 -2.51 -9.29
C ASP A 310 -11.74 -3.03 -8.25
N ASN A 311 -10.65 -3.63 -8.72
CA ASN A 311 -9.52 -3.88 -7.83
C ASN A 311 -8.88 -2.55 -7.44
N ILE A 312 -8.34 -2.48 -6.21
CA ILE A 312 -7.43 -1.40 -5.85
C ILE A 312 -6.06 -1.74 -6.43
N GLU A 313 -5.41 -0.74 -7.00
CA GLU A 313 -4.02 -0.81 -7.44
C GLU A 313 -3.18 0.13 -6.57
N MET A 314 -2.11 -0.41 -5.99
CA MET A 314 -1.05 0.35 -5.33
C MET A 314 0.17 0.35 -6.24
N ARG A 315 0.65 1.52 -6.63
CA ARG A 315 1.83 1.68 -7.50
C ARG A 315 2.96 2.33 -6.71
N VAL A 316 4.12 1.69 -6.65
CA VAL A 316 5.35 2.30 -6.13
C VAL A 316 6.07 2.94 -7.31
N CYS A 317 6.22 4.26 -7.30
CA CYS A 317 6.61 5.07 -8.44
C CYS A 317 7.81 5.96 -8.09
N SER A 318 8.73 6.11 -9.03
CA SER A 318 9.59 7.29 -9.16
C SER A 318 9.99 7.47 -10.62
N ASP A 319 10.43 8.64 -11.06
CA ASP A 319 10.83 8.82 -12.45
C ASP A 319 12.27 8.37 -12.76
N GLN A 320 13.14 8.30 -11.75
CA GLN A 320 14.50 7.78 -11.89
C GLN A 320 14.65 6.30 -11.50
N ASP A 321 15.81 5.73 -11.84
CA ASP A 321 16.19 4.38 -11.44
C ASP A 321 16.54 4.26 -9.95
N THR A 322 16.59 3.03 -9.44
CA THR A 322 16.74 2.75 -7.99
C THR A 322 18.07 3.15 -7.36
N ASN A 323 19.04 3.54 -8.19
CA ASN A 323 20.34 4.04 -7.78
C ASN A 323 20.32 5.58 -7.56
N ASP A 324 19.21 6.23 -7.86
CA ASP A 324 19.01 7.67 -7.70
C ASP A 324 17.70 7.99 -6.94
N GLU A 325 16.63 7.25 -7.18
CA GLU A 325 15.36 7.41 -6.46
C GLU A 325 14.77 6.06 -6.09
N ASN A 326 14.56 5.84 -4.79
CA ASN A 326 13.89 4.62 -4.38
C ASN A 326 13.03 4.78 -3.14
N ILE A 327 11.89 4.07 -3.17
CA ILE A 327 10.95 3.96 -2.08
C ILE A 327 10.86 2.51 -1.67
N GLY A 328 11.01 2.29 -0.38
CA GLY A 328 10.85 0.98 0.24
C GLY A 328 9.57 0.94 1.08
N ILE A 329 8.72 -0.06 0.88
CA ILE A 329 7.47 -0.27 1.63
C ILE A 329 7.59 -1.50 2.53
N ASP A 330 7.26 -1.37 3.81
CA ASP A 330 7.24 -2.51 4.73
C ASP A 330 5.83 -2.85 5.25
N GLN A 331 4.90 -1.89 5.19
CA GLN A 331 3.52 -2.09 5.59
C GLN A 331 2.55 -1.40 4.63
N TYR A 332 1.45 -2.08 4.34
CA TYR A 332 0.23 -1.44 3.86
C TYR A 332 -0.98 -2.17 4.41
N GLU A 333 -2.09 -1.45 4.57
CA GLU A 333 -3.39 -2.04 4.84
C GLU A 333 -4.47 -1.27 4.10
N PHE A 334 -5.37 -1.99 3.42
CA PHE A 334 -6.50 -1.41 2.73
C PHE A 334 -7.80 -2.07 3.19
N TYR A 335 -8.76 -1.22 3.54
CA TYR A 335 -10.10 -1.59 3.93
C TYR A 335 -11.12 -0.82 3.10
N VAL A 336 -12.26 -1.45 2.83
CA VAL A 336 -13.34 -0.84 2.09
C VAL A 336 -14.69 -1.09 2.74
N MET A 337 -15.64 -0.24 2.38
CA MET A 337 -17.03 -0.30 2.81
C MET A 337 -17.98 0.05 1.67
#